data_AF-A0A433PAK7-F1
#
_entry.id   AF-A0A433PAK7-F1
#
_cell.length_a   1.000
_cell.length_b   1.000
_cell.length_c   1.000
_cell.angle_alpha   90.00
_cell.angle_beta   90.00
_cell.angle_gamma   90.00
#
_symmetry.space_group_name_H-M   'P 1'
#
loop_
_entity.id
_entity.type
_entity.pdbx_description
1 polymer ?
#
loop_
_entity_poly.entity_id
_entity_poly.type
_entity_poly.pdbx_seq_one_letter_code
_entity_poly.pdbx_strand_id
1 'polypeptide(L)'
;DFNSQNILIDDECNIVGVIDWEWSSTVPLQSLCQYPFFIVDNPFDAEDEAVTQRNSVYQSWFADLFEKREQLLHQRVTLTNLLRSCYWTYVFEQALTNIYLVGMLYRKLFEYVFGKEIREVDYNVSVLDTPKFLDMKEKFDRERREFLGEKGSGS
;
A
#
# COMPACT_ATOMS: atom_id res chain seq x y z
N ASP A 1 -5.26 -3.55 15.12
CA ASP A 1 -6.11 -4.57 14.52
C ASP A 1 -7.49 -3.98 14.16
N PHE A 2 -7.53 -3.08 13.18
CA PHE A 2 -8.77 -2.39 12.81
C PHE A 2 -9.36 -3.01 11.54
N ASN A 3 -10.14 -4.08 11.71
CA ASN A 3 -10.75 -4.84 10.63
C ASN A 3 -12.25 -5.06 10.87
N SER A 4 -12.98 -5.59 9.89
CA SER A 4 -14.44 -5.73 9.95
C SER A 4 -14.95 -6.60 11.11
N GLN A 5 -14.14 -7.53 11.64
CA GLN A 5 -14.51 -8.35 12.80
C GLN A 5 -14.58 -7.55 14.10
N ASN A 6 -13.88 -6.40 14.15
CA ASN A 6 -13.79 -5.54 15.33
C ASN A 6 -14.73 -4.32 15.24
N ILE A 7 -15.60 -4.27 14.24
CA ILE A 7 -16.59 -3.20 14.03
C ILE A 7 -17.99 -3.77 14.22
N LEU A 8 -18.74 -3.20 15.16
CA LEU A 8 -20.14 -3.53 15.39
C LEU A 8 -21.03 -2.60 14.57
N ILE A 9 -22.00 -3.20 13.86
CA ILE A 9 -23.01 -2.50 13.08
C ILE A 9 -24.41 -2.85 13.57
N ASP A 10 -25.36 -1.92 13.43
CA ASP A 10 -26.78 -2.20 13.61
C ASP A 10 -27.44 -2.72 12.31
N ASP A 11 -28.76 -2.96 12.36
CA ASP A 11 -29.55 -3.45 11.23
C ASP A 11 -29.63 -2.45 10.05
N GLU A 12 -29.26 -1.19 10.29
CA GLU A 12 -29.24 -0.10 9.31
C GLU A 12 -27.83 0.17 8.75
N CYS A 13 -26.85 -0.68 9.10
CA CYS A 13 -25.44 -0.54 8.76
C CYS A 13 -24.76 0.70 9.38
N ASN A 14 -25.28 1.26 10.47
CA ASN A 14 -24.57 2.29 11.23
C ASN A 14 -23.53 1.64 12.13
N ILE A 15 -22.35 2.28 12.26
CA ILE A 15 -21.32 1.83 13.21
C ILE A 15 -21.80 2.18 14.63
N VAL A 16 -22.02 1.16 15.45
CA VAL A 16 -22.49 1.30 16.85
C VAL A 16 -21.40 1.02 17.87
N GLY A 17 -20.27 0.46 17.46
CA GLY A 17 -19.16 0.19 18.36
C GLY A 17 -17.90 -0.28 17.63
N VAL A 18 -16.76 -0.10 18.31
CA VAL A 18 -15.48 -0.70 17.95
C VAL A 18 -14.99 -1.46 19.17
N ILE A 19 -14.60 -2.71 18.98
CA ILE A 19 -14.12 -3.61 20.04
C ILE A 19 -12.65 -3.95 19.80
N ASP A 20 -12.08 -4.75 20.70
CA ASP A 20 -10.73 -5.29 20.59
C ASP A 20 -9.61 -4.21 20.47
N TRP A 21 -9.48 -3.43 21.54
CA TRP A 21 -8.58 -2.27 21.62
C TRP A 21 -7.14 -2.62 22.06
N GLU A 22 -6.78 -3.89 22.15
CA GLU A 22 -5.50 -4.32 22.76
C GLU A 22 -4.25 -3.83 21.99
N TRP A 23 -4.41 -3.53 20.69
CA TRP A 23 -3.35 -2.96 19.82
C TRP A 23 -3.56 -1.47 19.51
N SER A 24 -4.33 -0.76 20.34
CA SER A 24 -4.58 0.66 20.14
C SER A 24 -3.31 1.50 20.36
N SER A 25 -3.10 2.48 19.49
CA SER A 25 -1.94 3.37 19.54
C SER A 25 -2.27 4.74 18.97
N THR A 26 -1.40 5.72 19.25
CA THR A 26 -1.45 7.03 18.58
C THR A 26 -0.59 6.96 17.32
N VAL A 27 -1.21 7.21 16.17
CA VAL A 27 -0.54 7.18 14.86
C VAL A 27 -0.87 8.45 14.07
N PRO A 28 -0.03 8.84 13.09
CA PRO A 28 -0.41 9.87 12.12
C PRO A 28 -1.73 9.51 11.42
N LEU A 29 -2.54 10.52 11.12
CA LEU A 29 -3.84 10.31 10.45
C LEU A 29 -3.67 9.52 9.14
N GLN A 30 -2.59 9.76 8.42
CA GLN A 30 -2.25 9.10 7.16
C GLN A 30 -2.14 7.58 7.31
N SER A 31 -1.71 7.08 8.47
CA SER A 31 -1.63 5.65 8.77
C SER A 31 -3.01 4.99 8.90
N LEU A 32 -4.07 5.78 9.08
CA LEU A 32 -5.47 5.30 9.11
C LEU A 32 -6.14 5.39 7.73
N CYS A 33 -5.49 6.04 6.75
CA CYS A 33 -6.07 6.24 5.43
C CYS A 33 -5.66 5.14 4.45
N GLN A 34 -5.98 3.90 4.82
CA GLN A 34 -5.75 2.70 4.04
C GLN A 34 -7.08 2.17 3.53
N TYR A 35 -7.05 1.43 2.44
CA TYR A 35 -8.16 0.57 2.08
C TYR A 35 -8.37 -0.48 3.18
N PRO A 36 -9.63 -0.85 3.47
CA PRO A 36 -9.91 -2.00 4.32
C PRO A 36 -9.21 -3.26 3.79
N PHE A 37 -8.62 -4.04 4.70
CA PHE A 37 -7.81 -5.21 4.33
C PHE A 37 -8.51 -6.18 3.36
N PHE A 38 -9.83 -6.34 3.49
CA PHE A 38 -10.62 -7.26 2.65
C PHE A 38 -10.84 -6.82 1.20
N ILE A 39 -10.49 -5.58 0.85
CA ILE A 39 -10.53 -5.07 -0.53
C ILE A 39 -9.13 -4.83 -1.11
N VAL A 40 -8.08 -5.19 -0.38
CA VAL A 40 -6.68 -5.09 -0.83
C VAL A 40 -6.20 -6.47 -1.20
N ASP A 41 -5.52 -6.58 -2.34
CA ASP A 41 -4.92 -7.87 -2.73
C ASP A 41 -3.72 -8.16 -1.84
N ASN A 42 -3.92 -9.08 -0.89
CA ASN A 42 -2.86 -9.57 -0.04
C ASN A 42 -1.95 -10.50 -0.86
N PRO A 43 -0.64 -10.20 -0.97
CA PRO A 43 0.29 -11.01 -1.75
C PRO A 43 0.56 -12.41 -1.16
N PHE A 44 0.09 -12.69 0.06
CA PHE A 44 0.15 -14.02 0.67
C PHE A 44 -1.07 -14.88 0.39
N ASP A 45 -2.15 -14.31 -0.15
CA ASP A 45 -3.32 -15.06 -0.55
C ASP A 45 -3.06 -15.76 -1.89
N ALA A 46 -3.77 -16.86 -2.15
CA ALA A 46 -3.72 -17.50 -3.45
C ALA A 46 -4.21 -16.53 -4.53
N GLU A 47 -3.52 -16.48 -5.66
CA GLU A 47 -3.92 -15.62 -6.78
C GLU A 47 -5.30 -16.05 -7.30
N ASP A 48 -6.25 -15.13 -7.20
CA ASP A 48 -7.60 -15.28 -7.73
C ASP A 48 -7.95 -14.01 -8.53
N GLU A 49 -8.09 -14.19 -9.84
CA GLU A 49 -8.38 -13.10 -10.78
C GLU A 49 -9.74 -12.46 -10.52
N ALA A 50 -10.75 -13.24 -10.11
CA ALA A 50 -12.07 -12.73 -9.80
C ALA A 50 -12.06 -11.88 -8.51
N VAL A 51 -11.29 -12.30 -7.50
CA VAL A 51 -11.06 -11.52 -6.27
C VAL A 51 -10.32 -10.23 -6.60
N THR A 52 -9.24 -10.30 -7.38
CA THR A 52 -8.45 -9.14 -7.82
C THR A 52 -9.33 -8.13 -8.57
N GLN A 53 -10.14 -8.60 -9.52
CA GLN A 53 -11.04 -7.75 -10.29
C GLN A 53 -12.11 -7.09 -9.40
N ARG A 54 -12.73 -7.85 -8.49
CA ARG A 54 -13.69 -7.31 -7.51
C ARG A 54 -13.04 -6.25 -6.61
N ASN A 55 -11.86 -6.54 -6.09
CA ASN A 55 -11.10 -5.63 -5.23
C ASN A 55 -10.78 -4.32 -5.96
N SER A 56 -10.40 -4.38 -7.23
CA SER A 56 -10.16 -3.16 -8.03
C SER A 56 -11.39 -2.24 -8.12
N VAL A 57 -12.60 -2.81 -8.27
CA VAL A 57 -13.86 -2.05 -8.30
C VAL A 57 -14.13 -1.40 -6.95
N TYR A 58 -13.95 -2.14 -5.85
CA TYR A 58 -14.17 -1.62 -4.50
C TYR A 58 -13.14 -0.57 -4.09
N GLN A 59 -11.88 -0.75 -4.46
CA GLN A 59 -10.83 0.24 -4.26
C GLN A 59 -11.16 1.53 -5.02
N SER A 60 -11.60 1.43 -6.28
CA SER A 60 -12.03 2.60 -7.05
C SER A 60 -13.18 3.33 -6.37
N TRP A 61 -14.22 2.61 -5.94
CA TRP A 61 -15.36 3.20 -5.24
C TRP A 61 -14.94 3.86 -3.90
N PHE A 62 -14.06 3.22 -3.14
CA PHE A 62 -13.55 3.75 -1.89
C PHE A 62 -12.71 5.01 -2.12
N ALA A 63 -11.84 5.02 -3.13
CA ALA A 63 -11.07 6.19 -3.53
C ALA A 63 -11.99 7.37 -3.89
N ASP A 64 -13.10 7.12 -4.58
CA ASP A 64 -14.09 8.17 -4.91
C ASP A 64 -14.74 8.79 -3.65
N LEU A 65 -14.93 8.00 -2.58
CA LEU A 65 -15.41 8.53 -1.31
C LEU A 65 -14.40 9.48 -0.65
N PHE A 66 -13.12 9.12 -0.69
CA PHE A 66 -12.04 9.97 -0.19
C PHE A 66 -11.91 11.24 -1.02
N GLU A 67 -11.93 11.12 -2.35
CA GLU A 67 -11.81 12.27 -3.25
C GLU A 67 -12.91 13.30 -3.00
N LYS A 68 -14.17 12.86 -2.84
CA LYS A 68 -15.29 13.75 -2.50
C LYS A 68 -15.03 14.53 -1.21
N ARG A 69 -14.42 13.89 -0.21
CA ARG A 69 -14.07 14.54 1.06
C ARG A 69 -12.88 15.49 0.91
N GLU A 70 -11.86 15.11 0.15
CA GLU A 70 -10.68 15.91 -0.08
C GLU A 70 -10.97 17.17 -0.91
N GLN A 71 -11.88 17.09 -1.88
CA GLN A 71 -12.36 18.23 -2.66
C GLN A 71 -13.01 19.31 -1.78
N LEU A 72 -13.71 18.89 -0.71
CA LEU A 72 -14.27 19.82 0.29
C LEU A 72 -13.18 20.49 1.16
N LEU A 73 -11.99 19.91 1.23
CA LEU A 73 -10.87 20.40 2.05
C LEU A 73 -9.79 21.16 1.24
N HIS A 74 -9.98 21.32 -0.08
CA HIS A 74 -9.10 22.08 -0.98
C HIS A 74 -7.60 21.72 -0.92
N GLN A 75 -7.26 20.44 -0.81
CA GLN A 75 -5.86 19.99 -0.76
C GLN A 75 -5.23 19.83 -2.16
N ARG A 76 -3.99 20.32 -2.35
CA ARG A 76 -3.26 20.28 -3.64
C ARG A 76 -2.68 18.91 -4.00
N VAL A 77 -2.34 18.09 -3.00
CA VAL A 77 -1.90 16.71 -3.16
C VAL A 77 -2.75 15.88 -2.21
N THR A 78 -3.50 14.94 -2.77
CA THR A 78 -4.49 14.16 -2.05
C THR A 78 -3.98 12.74 -1.80
N LEU A 79 -4.43 12.14 -0.71
CA LEU A 79 -4.27 10.71 -0.48
C LEU A 79 -4.89 9.93 -1.64
N THR A 80 -6.02 10.36 -2.19
CA THR A 80 -6.62 9.67 -3.34
C THR A 80 -5.68 9.62 -4.54
N ASN A 81 -4.94 10.70 -4.81
CA ASN A 81 -3.93 10.69 -5.88
C ASN A 81 -2.79 9.72 -5.56
N LEU A 82 -2.34 9.64 -4.31
CA LEU A 82 -1.33 8.68 -3.88
C LEU A 82 -1.83 7.23 -4.01
N LEU A 83 -3.05 6.93 -3.55
CA LEU A 83 -3.64 5.59 -3.64
C LEU A 83 -3.85 5.15 -5.10
N ARG A 84 -4.32 6.05 -5.98
CA ARG A 84 -4.57 5.74 -7.40
C ARG A 84 -3.30 5.64 -8.25
N SER A 85 -2.27 6.42 -7.91
CA SER A 85 -0.97 6.36 -8.61
C SER A 85 -0.03 5.33 -8.01
N CYS A 86 -0.35 4.78 -6.84
CA CYS A 86 0.45 3.74 -6.22
C CYS A 86 0.44 2.49 -7.08
N TYR A 87 1.64 1.98 -7.36
CA TYR A 87 1.78 0.77 -8.17
C TYR A 87 1.52 -0.50 -7.36
N TRP A 88 1.87 -0.50 -6.06
CA TRP A 88 1.59 -1.62 -5.17
C TRP A 88 0.98 -1.13 -3.87
N THR A 89 -0.34 -0.99 -3.91
CA THR A 89 -1.19 -0.50 -2.82
C THR A 89 -0.89 -1.20 -1.51
N TYR A 90 -0.80 -2.53 -1.49
CA TYR A 90 -0.50 -3.30 -0.28
C TYR A 90 0.81 -2.85 0.38
N VAL A 91 1.91 -2.75 -0.38
CA VAL A 91 3.21 -2.35 0.18
C VAL A 91 3.22 -0.89 0.62
N PHE A 92 2.55 -0.02 -0.13
CA PHE A 92 2.38 1.38 0.27
C PHE A 92 1.61 1.51 1.58
N GLU A 93 0.54 0.75 1.76
CA GLU A 93 -0.22 0.73 3.00
C GLU A 93 0.62 0.19 4.14
N GLN A 94 1.31 -0.94 3.96
CA GLN A 94 2.22 -1.48 4.99
C GLN A 94 3.31 -0.49 5.40
N ALA A 95 3.80 0.33 4.47
CA ALA A 95 4.73 1.42 4.76
C ALA A 95 4.08 2.54 5.59
N LEU A 96 2.79 2.85 5.39
CA LEU A 96 2.09 3.86 6.18
C LEU A 96 1.80 3.41 7.62
N THR A 97 1.57 2.11 7.86
CA THR A 97 1.25 1.58 9.21
C THR A 97 2.45 1.17 10.02
N ASN A 98 3.55 0.77 9.39
CA ASN A 98 4.70 0.22 10.09
C ASN A 98 5.99 0.95 9.68
N ILE A 99 6.44 1.84 10.56
CA ILE A 99 7.68 2.61 10.37
C ILE A 99 8.93 1.73 10.15
N TYR A 100 8.91 0.49 10.66
CA TYR A 100 10.00 -0.46 10.45
C TYR A 100 9.97 -1.07 9.05
N LEU A 101 8.78 -1.29 8.48
CA LEU A 101 8.61 -1.69 7.07
C LEU A 101 9.09 -0.59 6.12
N VAL A 102 8.85 0.69 6.45
CA VAL A 102 9.43 1.83 5.70
C VAL A 102 10.94 1.75 5.70
N GLY A 103 11.58 1.52 6.85
CA GLY A 103 13.04 1.43 6.94
C GLY A 103 13.63 0.35 6.03
N MET A 104 12.98 -0.82 5.97
CA MET A 104 13.42 -1.94 5.14
C MET A 104 13.14 -1.73 3.63
N LEU A 105 11.93 -1.27 3.28
CA LEU A 105 11.56 -0.94 1.91
C LEU A 105 12.43 0.19 1.37
N TYR A 106 12.65 1.23 2.18
CA TYR A 106 13.53 2.34 1.85
C TYR A 106 14.94 1.84 1.56
N ARG A 107 15.50 0.93 2.37
CA ARG A 107 16.83 0.35 2.10
C ARG A 107 16.89 -0.34 0.75
N LYS A 108 15.92 -1.20 0.43
CA LYS A 108 15.91 -1.95 -0.84
C LYS A 108 15.62 -1.04 -2.04
N LEU A 109 14.71 -0.08 -1.92
CA LEU A 109 14.49 0.96 -2.93
C LEU A 109 15.73 1.83 -3.13
N PHE A 110 16.43 2.19 -2.05
CA PHE A 110 17.66 2.97 -2.11
C PHE A 110 18.79 2.17 -2.77
N GLU A 111 18.98 0.91 -2.37
CA GLU A 111 19.94 -0.01 -2.99
C GLU A 111 19.64 -0.16 -4.48
N TYR A 112 18.36 -0.29 -4.82
CA TYR A 112 17.91 -0.42 -6.20
C TYR A 112 18.17 0.84 -7.02
N VAL A 113 17.77 2.02 -6.55
CA VAL A 113 17.91 3.29 -7.27
C VAL A 113 19.38 3.70 -7.40
N PHE A 114 20.17 3.55 -6.33
CA PHE A 114 21.53 4.09 -6.25
C PHE A 114 22.64 3.05 -6.39
N GLY A 115 22.32 1.75 -6.47
CA GLY A 115 23.30 0.66 -6.57
C GLY A 115 24.18 0.50 -5.32
N LYS A 116 23.77 1.04 -4.17
CA LYS A 116 24.56 1.07 -2.93
C LYS A 116 23.83 0.38 -1.78
N GLU A 117 24.46 -0.62 -1.21
CA GLU A 117 23.96 -1.34 -0.04
C GLU A 117 24.06 -0.46 1.22
N ILE A 118 22.95 -0.27 1.93
CA ILE A 118 22.96 0.28 3.30
C ILE A 118 23.15 -0.91 4.25
N ARG A 119 24.20 -0.96 5.06
CA ARG A 119 24.46 -2.10 5.97
C ARG A 119 23.92 -1.82 7.38
N GLU A 120 22.77 -2.40 7.77
CA GLU A 120 22.54 -3.09 9.06
C GLU A 120 21.07 -3.55 9.32
N VAL A 121 20.98 -4.59 10.19
CA VAL A 121 19.91 -5.40 10.81
C VAL A 121 18.84 -6.06 9.93
N ASP A 122 18.94 -7.39 9.84
CA ASP A 122 18.00 -8.32 9.19
C ASP A 122 16.70 -8.49 9.98
N TYR A 123 15.57 -8.30 9.30
CA TYR A 123 14.32 -9.01 9.59
C TYR A 123 13.75 -9.57 8.29
N ASN A 124 13.31 -10.82 8.38
CA ASN A 124 12.88 -11.68 7.28
C ASN A 124 11.55 -11.16 6.69
N VAL A 125 11.49 -10.87 5.38
CA VAL A 125 10.25 -10.41 4.73
C VAL A 125 9.96 -11.26 3.50
N SER A 126 9.16 -12.31 3.68
CA SER A 126 8.70 -13.23 2.63
C SER A 126 7.86 -12.56 1.52
N VAL A 127 7.38 -11.32 1.73
CA VAL A 127 6.60 -10.58 0.73
C VAL A 127 7.42 -10.17 -0.50
N LEU A 128 8.74 -10.01 -0.31
CA LEU A 128 9.68 -9.60 -1.36
C LEU A 128 10.07 -10.75 -2.29
N ASP A 129 9.74 -11.99 -1.92
CA ASP A 129 9.97 -13.18 -2.74
C ASP A 129 8.70 -13.60 -3.52
N THR A 130 7.64 -12.79 -3.46
CA THR A 130 6.39 -13.07 -4.16
C THR A 130 6.53 -12.80 -5.67
N PRO A 131 5.89 -13.61 -6.55
CA PRO A 131 5.91 -13.40 -8.00
C PRO A 131 5.50 -11.99 -8.42
N LYS A 132 4.52 -11.39 -7.72
CA LYS A 132 4.11 -9.99 -7.90
C LYS A 132 5.26 -9.00 -7.72
N PHE A 133 6.14 -9.20 -6.73
CA PHE A 133 7.30 -8.30 -6.54
C PHE A 133 8.31 -8.41 -7.70
N LEU A 134 8.49 -9.60 -8.27
CA LEU A 134 9.40 -9.81 -9.40
C LEU A 134 8.92 -9.10 -10.68
N ASP A 135 7.61 -9.11 -10.96
CA ASP A 135 7.01 -8.34 -12.06
C ASP A 135 7.19 -6.83 -11.85
N MET A 136 7.09 -6.38 -10.60
CA MET A 136 7.33 -4.98 -10.27
C MET A 136 8.78 -4.54 -10.52
N LYS A 137 9.74 -5.45 -10.32
CA LYS A 137 11.16 -5.18 -10.57
C LYS A 137 11.42 -4.74 -12.01
N GLU A 138 10.82 -5.40 -13.01
CA GLU A 138 11.04 -5.04 -14.42
C GLU A 138 10.56 -3.62 -14.75
N LYS A 139 9.42 -3.21 -14.20
CA LYS A 139 8.90 -1.84 -14.35
C LYS A 139 9.76 -0.83 -13.60
N PHE A 140 10.12 -1.12 -12.36
CA PHE A 140 11.04 -0.28 -11.60
C PHE A 140 12.37 -0.11 -12.34
N ASP A 141 12.85 -1.14 -13.05
CA ASP A 141 14.14 -1.13 -13.77
C ASP A 141 14.04 -0.24 -15.00
N ARG A 142 12.85 -0.18 -15.63
CA ARG A 142 12.55 0.77 -16.70
C ARG A 142 12.53 2.22 -16.17
N GLU A 143 11.76 2.50 -15.12
CA GLU A 143 11.64 3.85 -14.55
C GLU A 143 12.97 4.36 -13.98
N ARG A 144 13.76 3.47 -13.36
CA ARG A 144 15.12 3.77 -12.90
C ARG A 144 16.04 4.16 -14.05
N ARG A 145 16.03 3.41 -15.16
CA ARG A 145 16.83 3.73 -16.36
C ARG A 145 16.44 5.09 -16.94
N GLU A 146 15.15 5.40 -16.99
CA GLU A 146 14.65 6.71 -17.42
C GLU A 146 15.11 7.83 -16.48
N PHE A 147 15.00 7.64 -15.16
CA PHE A 147 15.44 8.61 -14.16
C PHE A 147 16.96 8.87 -14.18
N LEU A 148 17.75 7.81 -14.35
CA LEU A 148 19.21 7.89 -14.40
C LEU A 148 19.74 8.31 -15.79
N GLY A 149 18.87 8.44 -16.79
CA GLY A 149 19.26 8.79 -18.16
C GLY A 149 20.01 7.69 -18.90
N GLU A 150 19.90 6.43 -18.46
CA GLU A 150 20.53 5.27 -19.07
C GLU A 150 19.76 4.89 -20.35
N LYS A 151 20.22 5.40 -21.52
CA LYS A 151 19.68 4.95 -22.81
C LYS A 151 19.99 3.48 -22.99
N GLY A 152 18.96 2.66 -23.20
CA GLY A 152 19.10 1.25 -23.51
C GLY A 152 20.11 1.04 -24.64
N SER A 153 21.17 0.29 -24.36
CA SER A 153 22.07 -0.25 -25.37
C SER A 153 21.27 -1.25 -26.19
N GLY A 154 20.60 -0.75 -27.23
CA GLY A 154 20.02 -1.59 -28.27
C GLY A 154 21.14 -2.32 -28.98
N SER A 155 21.11 -3.65 -28.89
CA SER A 155 21.75 -4.57 -29.83
C SER A 155 20.67 -5.32 -30.58
#